data_AF-A0A3L7VEU6-F1
#
_entry.id   AF-A0A3L7VEU6-F1
#
_cell.length_a   1.000
_cell.length_b   1.000
_cell.length_c   1.000
_cell.angle_alpha   90.00
_cell.angle_beta   90.00
_cell.angle_gamma   90.00
#
_symmetry.space_group_name_H-M   'P 1'
#
loop_
_entity.id
_entity.type
_entity.pdbx_description
1 polymer ?
#
loop_
_entity_poly.entity_id
_entity_poly.type
_entity_poly.pdbx_seq_one_letter_code
_entity_poly.pdbx_strand_id
1 'polypeptide(L)'
;MNTGHLLRTMAMKTGAPLAACVIAAFAVSVSSPAVAQTPSTYLGTTSGTTINGETWGLWMGNWDNGYSGNNASYIGTINSTAANDGRVFCDLTDLFIADSDGKIGSLTMTSGTLQAPMALAANTRTVTIGSGYVGGRGVFQQSGGTFYMNSGEMRLGEFRSAAGAGNGLYDISGGLFTTTGGLQPGGNVVLHRSNQPIASGTSRAELRISGSAVVDLGVPDDPTAALGFGPGTGEGSSILTVIGSQASINIASMRMDFTATIGGVVPNSGVINYSFDESGVSTINITGTGASLAQGYLDVNYTGSSITSGTTFTLMNTGTGGGAITMASTFTLRPEDQANWQLDLVDTNKALRLTYTGSTIVGAITINVGSGTTQTQTQAGYSTLSGSLPLVKTGGGTLVITAANTLTGSTSVQQGTLQLANAAALASSRIVPLAGGTVSLAPYLQTTVGGLAPNAGGLVDLANGKVTVASGLTPTELVTAIVAGRNNGSWTGTSGITSSVAASDVASSIPRSVGWLDNGDGSVTAAFAAPGDTNLDWSIDILDTANFLALGKFDTGSPATWLEGDFTYDGFVDILDTAAFLSTGLYNTGNYNTPPSATGIAAVPEPSATALAALAVAGWAAIGQARRFRSCGRKVR
;
A
#
# COMPACT_ATOMS: atom_id res chain seq x y z
N MET A 1 42.61 -46.56 58.17
CA MET A 1 41.34 -46.20 58.83
C MET A 1 40.24 -46.52 57.82
N ASN A 2 39.82 -47.78 57.81
CA ASN A 2 38.58 -48.27 58.44
C ASN A 2 37.33 -47.67 57.75
N THR A 3 36.72 -48.43 56.83
CA THR A 3 35.58 -49.37 57.04
C THR A 3 34.25 -48.63 56.87
N GLY A 4 33.23 -49.13 56.19
CA GLY A 4 32.95 -50.45 55.61
C GLY A 4 31.65 -50.34 54.82
N HIS A 5 31.43 -51.21 53.83
CA HIS A 5 30.61 -52.43 53.97
C HIS A 5 29.12 -52.15 53.69
N LEU A 6 28.32 -52.96 52.99
CA LEU A 6 28.33 -54.29 52.35
C LEU A 6 26.91 -54.35 51.68
N LEU A 7 26.49 -55.21 50.74
CA LEU A 7 26.62 -56.65 50.55
C LEU A 7 25.89 -56.95 49.22
N ARG A 8 26.51 -57.59 48.22
CA ARG A 8 26.21 -58.97 47.74
C ARG A 8 24.71 -59.37 47.73
N THR A 9 24.19 -59.94 46.63
CA THR A 9 24.26 -61.40 46.30
C THR A 9 23.53 -61.73 44.99
N MET A 10 24.10 -62.69 44.25
CA MET A 10 23.63 -63.41 43.06
C MET A 10 22.25 -64.08 43.19
N ALA A 11 21.57 -64.32 42.06
CA ALA A 11 21.14 -65.68 41.65
C ALA A 11 20.50 -65.72 40.24
N MET A 12 20.84 -66.79 39.50
CA MET A 12 20.32 -67.22 38.20
C MET A 12 18.85 -67.64 38.24
N LYS A 13 18.10 -67.51 37.11
CA LYS A 13 17.62 -68.60 36.22
C LYS A 13 16.37 -68.22 35.40
N THR A 14 16.51 -68.30 34.07
CA THR A 14 15.63 -68.94 33.05
C THR A 14 14.10 -68.70 33.04
N GLY A 15 13.61 -68.18 31.91
CA GLY A 15 12.22 -68.32 31.44
C GLY A 15 11.85 -67.33 30.30
N ALA A 16 11.91 -67.80 29.05
CA ALA A 16 11.69 -67.08 27.78
C ALA A 16 10.20 -66.71 27.49
N PRO A 17 9.79 -66.26 26.28
CA PRO A 17 10.25 -65.20 25.37
C PRO A 17 9.09 -64.26 24.92
N LEU A 18 9.36 -63.20 24.16
CA LEU A 18 8.72 -62.91 22.84
C LEU A 18 9.25 -61.60 22.24
N ALA A 19 9.33 -61.62 20.92
CA ALA A 19 10.23 -60.86 20.07
C ALA A 19 9.76 -59.45 19.70
N ALA A 20 10.73 -58.54 19.52
CA ALA A 20 11.09 -57.88 18.25
C ALA A 20 11.74 -56.51 18.54
N CYS A 21 12.73 -55.98 17.82
CA CYS A 21 13.73 -56.49 16.89
C CYS A 21 14.63 -55.26 16.60
N VAL A 22 15.90 -55.33 17.03
CA VAL A 22 17.11 -54.70 16.45
C VAL A 22 17.09 -53.20 16.11
N ILE A 23 17.70 -52.41 16.99
CA ILE A 23 18.46 -51.19 16.66
C ILE A 23 19.92 -51.61 16.46
N ALA A 24 20.49 -51.34 15.29
CA ALA A 24 21.93 -51.46 15.04
C ALA A 24 22.53 -50.07 14.90
N ALA A 25 23.37 -49.70 15.87
CA ALA A 25 24.32 -48.59 15.78
C ALA A 25 25.40 -48.90 14.75
N PHE A 26 25.98 -47.89 14.08
CA PHE A 26 27.43 -47.87 13.81
C PHE A 26 27.96 -46.44 13.55
N ALA A 27 29.25 -46.33 13.81
CA ALA A 27 30.03 -45.17 14.17
C ALA A 27 30.43 -44.21 13.04
N VAL A 28 30.87 -43.03 13.48
CA VAL A 28 31.50 -41.93 12.75
C VAL A 28 32.74 -42.37 11.97
N SER A 29 32.82 -41.93 10.71
CA SER A 29 34.07 -41.69 10.00
C SER A 29 34.08 -40.25 9.46
N VAL A 30 35.12 -39.51 9.85
CA VAL A 30 35.51 -38.22 9.27
C VAL A 30 36.17 -38.47 7.93
N SER A 31 35.65 -37.88 6.86
CA SER A 31 36.32 -37.80 5.56
C SER A 31 36.69 -36.34 5.26
N SER A 32 37.99 -36.07 5.19
CA SER A 32 38.56 -34.87 4.54
C SER A 32 38.07 -34.78 3.08
N PRO A 33 37.97 -33.56 2.51
CA PRO A 33 37.44 -33.40 1.16
C PRO A 33 38.36 -34.05 0.14
N ALA A 34 37.77 -34.83 -0.76
CA ALA A 34 38.47 -35.46 -1.86
C ALA A 34 39.09 -34.39 -2.78
N VAL A 35 40.42 -34.40 -2.87
CA VAL A 35 41.13 -33.85 -4.02
C VAL A 35 40.83 -34.76 -5.20
N ALA A 36 39.89 -34.36 -6.05
CA ALA A 36 39.61 -35.06 -7.30
C ALA A 36 40.44 -34.46 -8.43
N GLN A 37 41.10 -35.37 -9.14
CA GLN A 37 42.08 -35.16 -10.19
C GLN A 37 41.50 -34.49 -11.45
N THR A 38 42.40 -33.81 -12.16
CA THR A 38 42.31 -33.33 -13.56
C THR A 38 41.26 -34.02 -14.44
N PRO A 39 40.32 -33.29 -15.06
CA PRO A 39 39.38 -33.90 -16.00
C PRO A 39 40.00 -33.99 -17.40
N SER A 40 40.32 -35.20 -17.82
CA SER A 40 40.49 -35.56 -19.22
C SER A 40 39.12 -35.83 -19.85
N THR A 41 38.74 -35.00 -20.82
CA THR A 41 37.79 -35.25 -21.93
C THR A 41 36.35 -35.67 -21.59
N TYR A 42 35.41 -34.72 -21.76
CA TYR A 42 34.04 -35.03 -22.19
C TYR A 42 33.54 -34.00 -23.23
N LEU A 43 33.00 -34.49 -24.35
CA LEU A 43 32.52 -33.74 -25.53
C LEU A 43 31.00 -33.97 -25.67
N GLY A 44 30.20 -32.91 -25.71
CA GLY A 44 28.75 -33.01 -25.93
C GLY A 44 28.06 -31.67 -26.22
N THR A 45 27.07 -31.69 -27.11
CA THR A 45 26.65 -30.65 -28.08
C THR A 45 25.67 -29.57 -27.59
N THR A 46 25.40 -28.60 -28.49
CA THR A 46 24.52 -27.43 -28.38
C THR A 46 23.18 -27.62 -27.67
N SER A 47 22.77 -26.54 -26.99
CA SER A 47 21.46 -26.28 -26.38
C SER A 47 20.28 -26.89 -27.14
N GLY A 48 19.48 -27.69 -26.44
CA GLY A 48 18.20 -28.23 -26.94
C GLY A 48 18.23 -29.67 -27.43
N THR A 49 19.34 -30.40 -27.28
CA THR A 49 19.38 -31.83 -27.66
C THR A 49 19.10 -32.72 -26.44
N THR A 50 17.97 -33.43 -26.45
CA THR A 50 17.62 -34.42 -25.42
C THR A 50 18.40 -35.71 -25.66
N ILE A 51 19.20 -36.14 -24.69
CA ILE A 51 19.79 -37.49 -24.66
C ILE A 51 19.15 -38.23 -23.49
N ASN A 52 18.53 -39.39 -23.75
CA ASN A 52 17.87 -40.24 -22.75
C ASN A 52 16.79 -39.56 -21.88
N GLY A 53 16.12 -38.54 -22.40
CA GLY A 53 15.01 -37.88 -21.69
C GLY A 53 15.41 -36.77 -20.72
N GLU A 54 16.70 -36.42 -20.63
CA GLU A 54 17.18 -35.32 -19.78
C GLU A 54 17.71 -34.12 -20.59
N THR A 55 17.57 -32.92 -20.03
CA THR A 55 17.97 -31.64 -20.62
C THR A 55 19.33 -31.22 -20.08
N TRP A 56 20.29 -30.95 -20.99
CA TRP A 56 21.64 -30.50 -20.66
C TRP A 56 21.91 -29.08 -21.24
N GLY A 57 22.73 -28.27 -20.57
CA GLY A 57 23.33 -27.01 -21.08
C GLY A 57 24.71 -26.80 -20.42
N LEU A 58 25.67 -25.99 -20.88
CA LEU A 58 25.93 -25.17 -22.08
C LEU A 58 27.44 -25.39 -22.39
N TRP A 59 27.83 -25.78 -23.61
CA TRP A 59 29.24 -25.95 -24.02
C TRP A 59 29.83 -24.62 -24.49
N MET A 60 31.01 -24.22 -24.00
CA MET A 60 31.84 -23.21 -24.66
C MET A 60 33.28 -23.72 -24.72
N GLY A 61 33.92 -23.52 -25.88
CA GLY A 61 35.13 -24.25 -26.30
C GLY A 61 36.43 -23.71 -25.71
N ASN A 62 37.40 -24.61 -25.58
CA ASN A 62 38.78 -24.34 -25.18
C ASN A 62 39.51 -23.58 -26.31
N TRP A 63 40.11 -22.40 -26.08
CA TRP A 63 41.39 -22.07 -26.74
C TRP A 63 42.15 -20.80 -26.32
N ASP A 64 43.48 -20.96 -26.41
CA ASP A 64 44.55 -20.00 -26.16
C ASP A 64 44.86 -19.02 -27.32
N ASN A 65 44.33 -19.17 -28.55
CA ASN A 65 44.60 -18.24 -29.66
C ASN A 65 43.60 -18.35 -30.84
N GLY A 66 42.55 -17.51 -30.87
CA GLY A 66 41.86 -17.12 -32.11
C GLY A 66 40.54 -17.81 -32.48
N TYR A 67 39.44 -17.06 -32.30
CA TYR A 67 38.12 -17.11 -32.97
C TYR A 67 37.56 -18.44 -33.51
N SER A 68 36.40 -18.86 -32.98
CA SER A 68 35.39 -19.59 -33.73
C SER A 68 33.99 -19.06 -33.40
N GLY A 69 33.34 -18.46 -34.39
CA GLY A 69 32.03 -17.82 -34.23
C GLY A 69 30.91 -18.79 -33.91
N ASN A 70 30.01 -18.37 -33.02
CA ASN A 70 28.65 -18.87 -32.97
C ASN A 70 27.68 -17.69 -32.79
N ASN A 71 26.52 -17.83 -33.43
CA ASN A 71 25.52 -16.82 -33.78
C ASN A 71 25.42 -15.56 -32.89
N ALA A 72 25.37 -14.39 -33.55
CA ALA A 72 24.98 -13.13 -32.92
C ALA A 72 23.61 -13.26 -32.24
N SER A 73 23.53 -12.85 -30.98
CA SER A 73 22.31 -12.81 -30.14
C SER A 73 21.76 -14.17 -29.67
N TYR A 74 22.46 -14.83 -28.74
CA TYR A 74 21.97 -16.02 -28.04
C TYR A 74 21.30 -15.67 -26.70
N ILE A 75 20.07 -16.18 -26.47
CA ILE A 75 19.33 -16.14 -25.20
C ILE A 75 19.23 -17.59 -24.71
N GLY A 76 19.86 -17.91 -23.58
CA GLY A 76 19.83 -19.25 -22.98
C GLY A 76 19.15 -19.26 -21.61
N THR A 77 18.24 -20.21 -21.37
CA THR A 77 17.65 -20.51 -20.04
C THR A 77 18.24 -21.83 -19.54
N ILE A 78 18.79 -21.85 -18.33
CA ILE A 78 19.32 -23.08 -17.71
C ILE A 78 18.28 -23.65 -16.74
N ASN A 79 17.88 -24.91 -16.94
CA ASN A 79 17.06 -25.72 -16.01
C ASN A 79 17.77 -27.05 -15.78
N SER A 80 18.05 -27.43 -14.53
CA SER A 80 18.71 -28.71 -14.19
C SER A 80 17.81 -29.64 -13.37
N THR A 81 17.82 -30.95 -13.68
CA THR A 81 17.15 -32.02 -12.94
C THR A 81 18.13 -32.84 -12.08
N ALA A 82 17.61 -33.70 -11.19
CA ALA A 82 18.33 -34.31 -10.07
C ALA A 82 19.45 -35.32 -10.41
N ALA A 83 19.68 -35.68 -11.67
CA ALA A 83 20.61 -36.76 -12.03
C ALA A 83 22.11 -36.45 -11.83
N ASN A 84 22.49 -35.19 -11.60
CA ASN A 84 23.87 -34.75 -11.27
C ASN A 84 23.92 -33.84 -10.01
N ASP A 85 23.15 -34.16 -8.97
CA ASP A 85 22.83 -33.25 -7.84
C ASP A 85 22.16 -31.92 -8.28
N GLY A 86 21.69 -31.82 -9.53
CA GLY A 86 21.09 -30.60 -10.08
C GLY A 86 22.08 -29.48 -10.43
N ARG A 87 23.38 -29.76 -10.58
CA ARG A 87 24.40 -28.74 -10.90
C ARG A 87 24.71 -28.65 -12.40
N VAL A 88 24.79 -27.43 -12.92
CA VAL A 88 25.36 -27.13 -14.25
C VAL A 88 26.78 -26.59 -14.07
N PHE A 89 27.74 -27.28 -14.69
CA PHE A 89 29.16 -26.96 -14.62
C PHE A 89 29.63 -26.23 -15.89
N CYS A 90 30.38 -25.15 -15.71
CA CYS A 90 31.12 -24.50 -16.77
C CYS A 90 32.59 -24.98 -16.70
N ASP A 91 33.04 -25.77 -17.68
CA ASP A 91 34.40 -26.37 -17.73
C ASP A 91 35.46 -25.46 -18.38
N LEU A 92 35.15 -24.17 -18.55
CA LEU A 92 36.09 -23.19 -19.10
C LEU A 92 36.84 -22.44 -18.01
N THR A 93 37.95 -21.80 -18.38
CA THR A 93 38.67 -20.86 -17.50
C THR A 93 37.82 -19.65 -17.08
N ASP A 94 36.71 -19.34 -17.79
CA ASP A 94 35.88 -18.16 -17.56
C ASP A 94 34.44 -18.32 -18.13
N LEU A 95 33.41 -18.04 -17.34
CA LEU A 95 32.03 -17.89 -17.79
C LEU A 95 31.82 -16.48 -18.35
N PHE A 96 31.60 -16.36 -19.65
CA PHE A 96 31.56 -15.06 -20.33
C PHE A 96 30.18 -14.69 -20.87
N ILE A 97 29.60 -13.61 -20.31
CA ILE A 97 28.30 -13.06 -20.69
C ILE A 97 28.53 -11.67 -21.30
N ALA A 98 28.61 -11.57 -22.62
CA ALA A 98 28.64 -10.31 -23.37
C ALA A 98 28.06 -10.48 -24.78
N ASP A 99 27.55 -9.41 -25.39
CA ASP A 99 27.03 -9.37 -26.77
C ASP A 99 28.13 -9.17 -27.84
N SER A 100 29.39 -9.01 -27.42
CA SER A 100 30.57 -8.92 -28.29
C SER A 100 31.13 -10.30 -28.69
N ASP A 101 31.72 -10.40 -29.88
CA ASP A 101 32.54 -11.55 -30.31
C ASP A 101 31.85 -12.93 -30.25
N GLY A 102 30.53 -13.00 -30.54
CA GLY A 102 29.80 -14.28 -30.57
C GLY A 102 29.57 -14.93 -29.21
N LYS A 103 29.56 -14.13 -28.14
CA LYS A 103 29.40 -14.58 -26.75
C LYS A 103 27.93 -14.47 -26.29
N ILE A 104 27.66 -14.93 -25.06
CA ILE A 104 26.31 -14.95 -24.47
C ILE A 104 25.88 -13.51 -24.14
N GLY A 105 25.01 -12.90 -24.92
CA GLY A 105 24.53 -11.54 -24.64
C GLY A 105 23.77 -11.43 -23.31
N SER A 106 22.91 -12.42 -23.05
CA SER A 106 22.13 -12.49 -21.81
C SER A 106 21.94 -13.93 -21.30
N LEU A 107 22.03 -14.11 -19.98
CA LEU A 107 21.75 -15.36 -19.29
C LEU A 107 20.59 -15.15 -18.31
N THR A 108 19.65 -16.11 -18.24
CA THR A 108 18.58 -16.09 -17.22
C THR A 108 18.56 -17.42 -16.46
N MET A 109 18.56 -17.33 -15.13
CA MET A 109 18.40 -18.46 -14.21
C MET A 109 17.13 -18.26 -13.38
N THR A 110 16.21 -19.23 -13.45
CA THR A 110 14.93 -19.19 -12.72
C THR A 110 14.85 -20.29 -11.65
N SER A 111 15.68 -21.34 -11.76
CA SER A 111 15.74 -22.48 -10.85
C SER A 111 17.06 -23.24 -11.02
N GLY A 112 17.26 -24.31 -10.23
CA GLY A 112 18.43 -25.19 -10.36
C GLY A 112 19.69 -24.63 -9.68
N THR A 113 20.84 -25.23 -9.98
CA THR A 113 22.14 -24.79 -9.45
C THR A 113 23.13 -24.53 -10.59
N LEU A 114 23.72 -23.33 -10.63
CA LEU A 114 24.84 -22.97 -11.50
C LEU A 114 26.13 -22.89 -10.66
N GLN A 115 27.19 -23.51 -11.14
CA GLN A 115 28.50 -23.49 -10.50
C GLN A 115 29.52 -22.82 -11.42
N ALA A 116 30.11 -21.72 -10.95
CA ALA A 116 31.17 -21.02 -11.68
C ALA A 116 32.41 -21.92 -11.87
N PRO A 117 33.25 -21.66 -12.88
CA PRO A 117 34.53 -22.33 -13.06
C PRO A 117 35.41 -22.34 -11.81
N MET A 118 36.23 -23.38 -11.67
CA MET A 118 37.24 -23.44 -10.63
C MET A 118 38.48 -22.65 -11.07
N ALA A 119 38.91 -21.70 -10.26
CA ALA A 119 40.15 -20.98 -10.52
C ALA A 119 41.40 -21.84 -10.25
N LEU A 120 42.42 -21.69 -11.10
CA LEU A 120 43.75 -22.24 -10.84
C LEU A 120 44.53 -21.44 -9.78
N ALA A 121 44.11 -20.20 -9.50
CA ALA A 121 44.65 -19.30 -8.46
C ALA A 121 43.62 -18.23 -8.02
N ALA A 122 43.72 -17.70 -6.80
CA ALA A 122 42.69 -16.84 -6.17
C ALA A 122 42.33 -15.54 -6.93
N ASN A 123 43.22 -15.00 -7.77
CA ASN A 123 42.99 -13.79 -8.57
C ASN A 123 42.59 -14.07 -10.03
N THR A 124 42.32 -15.35 -10.35
CA THR A 124 41.91 -15.74 -11.70
C THR A 124 40.47 -15.30 -11.90
N ARG A 125 40.22 -14.60 -13.00
CA ARG A 125 38.87 -14.28 -13.43
C ARG A 125 38.15 -15.57 -13.81
N THR A 126 37.02 -15.84 -13.19
CA THR A 126 36.21 -17.04 -13.43
C THR A 126 34.85 -16.72 -14.02
N VAL A 127 34.38 -15.46 -13.88
CA VAL A 127 33.14 -14.99 -14.49
C VAL A 127 33.31 -13.56 -14.99
N THR A 128 32.83 -13.30 -16.20
CA THR A 128 32.79 -11.96 -16.83
C THR A 128 31.37 -11.65 -17.29
N ILE A 129 30.82 -10.50 -16.87
CA ILE A 129 29.56 -9.96 -17.38
C ILE A 129 29.80 -8.59 -17.98
N GLY A 130 29.68 -8.46 -19.30
CA GLY A 130 30.03 -7.27 -20.08
C GLY A 130 31.55 -7.08 -20.19
N SER A 131 32.06 -6.80 -21.40
CA SER A 131 33.51 -6.65 -21.61
C SER A 131 33.92 -5.72 -22.76
N GLY A 132 35.02 -5.00 -22.57
CA GLY A 132 35.48 -3.90 -23.44
C GLY A 132 36.49 -4.21 -24.57
N TYR A 133 36.45 -5.37 -25.24
CA TYR A 133 37.25 -5.51 -26.48
C TYR A 133 36.64 -4.73 -27.66
N VAL A 134 35.30 -4.66 -27.75
CA VAL A 134 34.55 -3.86 -28.75
C VAL A 134 33.26 -3.17 -28.21
N GLY A 135 33.12 -3.03 -26.88
CA GLY A 135 31.96 -2.34 -26.28
C GLY A 135 30.82 -3.26 -25.80
N GLY A 136 31.14 -4.49 -25.34
CA GLY A 136 30.15 -5.53 -25.12
C GLY A 136 29.29 -5.33 -23.86
N ARG A 137 27.96 -5.47 -24.01
CA ARG A 137 26.96 -5.51 -22.94
C ARG A 137 26.66 -6.94 -22.53
N GLY A 138 26.54 -7.20 -21.22
CA GLY A 138 26.18 -8.50 -20.67
C GLY A 138 25.11 -8.35 -19.60
N VAL A 139 24.11 -9.23 -19.63
CA VAL A 139 23.06 -9.27 -18.60
C VAL A 139 22.90 -10.68 -18.04
N PHE A 140 23.07 -10.84 -16.74
CA PHE A 140 22.67 -12.05 -16.03
C PHE A 140 21.45 -11.74 -15.16
N GLN A 141 20.34 -12.44 -15.38
CA GLN A 141 19.14 -12.35 -14.56
C GLN A 141 18.97 -13.61 -13.73
N GLN A 142 18.74 -13.47 -12.44
CA GLN A 142 18.44 -14.56 -11.53
C GLN A 142 17.16 -14.28 -10.75
N SER A 143 16.12 -15.06 -11.00
CA SER A 143 14.85 -14.98 -10.25
C SER A 143 14.62 -16.16 -9.31
N GLY A 144 15.47 -17.18 -9.35
CA GLY A 144 15.45 -18.34 -8.47
C GLY A 144 16.67 -19.23 -8.65
N GLY A 145 16.72 -20.36 -7.94
CA GLY A 145 17.87 -21.28 -7.95
C GLY A 145 19.08 -20.77 -7.17
N THR A 146 20.22 -21.46 -7.29
CA THR A 146 21.46 -21.16 -6.58
C THR A 146 22.62 -20.97 -7.55
N PHE A 147 23.32 -19.83 -7.47
CA PHE A 147 24.56 -19.59 -8.18
C PHE A 147 25.74 -19.59 -7.19
N TYR A 148 26.62 -20.57 -7.34
CA TYR A 148 27.86 -20.66 -6.56
C TYR A 148 29.01 -20.04 -7.33
N MET A 149 29.58 -18.97 -6.79
CA MET A 149 30.87 -18.44 -7.21
C MET A 149 31.98 -19.14 -6.44
N ASN A 150 32.76 -19.94 -7.16
CA ASN A 150 33.99 -20.52 -6.63
C ASN A 150 35.08 -19.43 -6.46
N SER A 151 36.19 -19.81 -5.82
CA SER A 151 37.44 -19.05 -5.74
C SER A 151 37.82 -18.48 -7.10
N GLY A 152 38.38 -17.27 -7.09
CA GLY A 152 38.53 -16.42 -8.27
C GLY A 152 37.60 -15.22 -8.23
N GLU A 153 37.53 -14.52 -9.37
CA GLU A 153 36.84 -13.23 -9.45
C GLU A 153 35.70 -13.23 -10.47
N MET A 154 34.54 -12.76 -10.01
CA MET A 154 33.44 -12.34 -10.87
C MET A 154 33.61 -10.86 -11.19
N ARG A 155 33.78 -10.53 -12.48
CA ARG A 155 33.98 -9.15 -12.95
C ARG A 155 32.77 -8.69 -13.75
N LEU A 156 32.19 -7.58 -13.32
CA LEU A 156 31.13 -6.89 -14.06
C LEU A 156 31.75 -5.68 -14.77
N GLY A 157 31.47 -5.53 -16.06
CA GLY A 157 31.90 -4.39 -16.87
C GLY A 157 33.40 -4.33 -17.15
N GLU A 158 34.13 -5.45 -17.16
CA GLU A 158 35.59 -5.45 -17.28
C GLU A 158 36.13 -4.74 -18.55
N PHE A 159 37.22 -3.98 -18.37
CA PHE A 159 37.93 -3.30 -19.45
C PHE A 159 39.17 -4.07 -19.89
N ARG A 160 39.38 -4.18 -21.21
CA ARG A 160 40.58 -4.84 -21.79
C ARG A 160 41.34 -4.00 -22.82
N SER A 161 40.78 -2.90 -23.31
CA SER A 161 41.44 -2.02 -24.27
C SER A 161 41.00 -0.56 -24.08
N ALA A 162 41.82 0.39 -24.51
CA ALA A 162 41.55 1.83 -24.39
C ALA A 162 40.31 2.32 -25.18
N ALA A 163 39.71 1.48 -26.03
CA ALA A 163 38.65 1.86 -26.96
C ALA A 163 37.26 1.22 -26.70
N GLY A 164 37.12 0.28 -25.76
CA GLY A 164 35.86 -0.44 -25.53
C GLY A 164 35.26 -0.28 -24.13
N ALA A 165 34.01 0.17 -24.05
CA ALA A 165 33.24 0.27 -22.81
C ALA A 165 32.59 -1.08 -22.44
N GLY A 166 32.93 -1.66 -21.28
CA GLY A 166 32.26 -2.84 -20.75
C GLY A 166 30.98 -2.48 -19.98
N ASN A 167 29.85 -3.10 -20.32
CA ASN A 167 28.58 -2.87 -19.61
C ASN A 167 28.02 -4.18 -19.04
N GLY A 168 28.18 -4.41 -17.75
CA GLY A 168 27.70 -5.61 -17.06
C GLY A 168 26.54 -5.31 -16.13
N LEU A 169 25.47 -6.10 -16.21
CA LEU A 169 24.38 -6.12 -15.23
C LEU A 169 24.20 -7.54 -14.72
N TYR A 170 24.31 -7.72 -13.41
CA TYR A 170 23.77 -8.89 -12.72
C TYR A 170 22.55 -8.45 -11.91
N ASP A 171 21.37 -8.91 -12.30
CA ASP A 171 20.10 -8.62 -11.66
C ASP A 171 19.58 -9.87 -10.94
N ILE A 172 19.58 -9.86 -9.60
CA ILE A 172 19.05 -10.94 -8.77
C ILE A 172 17.80 -10.46 -8.02
N SER A 173 16.67 -11.11 -8.29
CA SER A 173 15.38 -10.81 -7.68
C SER A 173 14.83 -11.94 -6.79
N GLY A 174 15.50 -13.11 -6.79
CA GLY A 174 15.13 -14.29 -6.03
C GLY A 174 16.19 -15.40 -6.13
N GLY A 175 16.14 -16.38 -5.23
CA GLY A 175 17.16 -17.44 -5.15
C GLY A 175 18.41 -17.03 -4.36
N LEU A 176 19.47 -17.84 -4.46
CA LEU A 176 20.73 -17.66 -3.73
C LEU A 176 21.88 -17.35 -4.69
N PHE A 177 22.64 -16.31 -4.41
CA PHE A 177 23.97 -16.09 -4.97
C PHE A 177 24.98 -16.13 -3.83
N THR A 178 25.99 -17.01 -3.92
CA THR A 178 26.91 -17.22 -2.80
C THR A 178 28.35 -17.52 -3.22
N THR A 179 29.31 -17.06 -2.40
CA THR A 179 30.74 -17.43 -2.46
C THR A 179 31.19 -18.32 -1.29
N THR A 180 30.28 -18.66 -0.36
CA THR A 180 30.58 -19.41 0.88
C THR A 180 30.40 -20.92 0.73
N GLY A 181 29.73 -21.36 -0.34
CA GLY A 181 29.56 -22.77 -0.70
C GLY A 181 30.17 -23.12 -2.06
N GLY A 182 29.77 -24.27 -2.59
CA GLY A 182 30.29 -24.78 -3.86
C GLY A 182 31.51 -25.70 -3.67
N LEU A 183 32.18 -26.02 -4.77
CA LEU A 183 33.30 -26.96 -4.76
C LEU A 183 34.60 -26.33 -4.22
N GLN A 184 34.76 -25.03 -4.39
CA GLN A 184 35.91 -24.27 -3.91
C GLN A 184 35.45 -22.86 -3.53
N PRO A 185 34.92 -22.62 -2.31
CA PRO A 185 34.45 -21.30 -1.88
C PRO A 185 35.60 -20.29 -1.78
N GLY A 186 35.27 -19.01 -1.57
CA GLY A 186 36.28 -17.94 -1.41
C GLY A 186 36.42 -17.01 -2.62
N GLY A 187 35.44 -17.00 -3.52
CA GLY A 187 35.38 -16.04 -4.63
C GLY A 187 35.02 -14.62 -4.17
N ASN A 188 35.29 -13.64 -5.03
CA ASN A 188 34.88 -12.24 -4.84
C ASN A 188 34.09 -11.70 -6.05
N VAL A 189 33.43 -10.56 -5.85
CA VAL A 189 32.74 -9.81 -6.89
C VAL A 189 33.40 -8.45 -7.04
N VAL A 190 33.71 -8.07 -8.28
CA VAL A 190 34.32 -6.79 -8.61
C VAL A 190 33.47 -6.06 -9.64
N LEU A 191 32.93 -4.91 -9.22
CA LEU A 191 32.22 -3.97 -10.07
C LEU A 191 33.25 -3.06 -10.72
N HIS A 192 33.47 -3.25 -12.02
CA HIS A 192 34.60 -2.72 -12.78
C HIS A 192 35.96 -3.09 -12.19
N ARG A 193 36.76 -3.80 -12.97
CA ARG A 193 38.20 -3.93 -12.71
C ARG A 193 38.96 -3.22 -13.81
N SER A 194 39.87 -2.32 -13.45
CA SER A 194 40.75 -1.65 -14.41
C SER A 194 42.21 -2.00 -14.16
N ASN A 195 42.93 -2.26 -15.25
CA ASN A 195 44.39 -2.26 -15.28
C ASN A 195 44.95 -1.10 -16.15
N GLN A 196 44.11 -0.20 -16.71
CA GLN A 196 44.52 0.82 -17.70
C GLN A 196 43.70 2.14 -17.61
N PRO A 197 44.28 3.31 -17.97
CA PRO A 197 43.55 4.57 -18.10
C PRO A 197 42.55 4.53 -19.26
N ILE A 198 41.36 5.11 -19.11
CA ILE A 198 40.30 5.09 -20.13
C ILE A 198 40.06 6.49 -20.70
N ALA A 199 39.87 6.58 -22.03
CA ALA A 199 39.92 7.84 -22.76
C ALA A 199 38.56 8.44 -23.23
N SER A 200 37.40 7.75 -23.24
CA SER A 200 36.13 8.41 -23.70
C SER A 200 34.77 7.67 -23.63
N GLY A 201 34.59 6.47 -23.05
CA GLY A 201 33.30 5.74 -23.10
C GLY A 201 32.46 5.71 -21.81
N THR A 202 31.12 5.71 -21.88
CA THR A 202 30.21 5.47 -20.72
C THR A 202 30.13 3.96 -20.40
N SER A 203 30.65 3.56 -19.26
CA SER A 203 30.77 2.15 -18.88
C SER A 203 30.10 1.89 -17.53
N ARG A 204 29.43 0.75 -17.39
CA ARG A 204 28.54 0.47 -16.25
C ARG A 204 28.65 -0.97 -15.78
N ALA A 205 28.88 -1.16 -14.49
CA ALA A 205 28.92 -2.45 -13.82
C ALA A 205 27.93 -2.36 -12.66
N GLU A 206 26.81 -3.09 -12.77
CA GLU A 206 25.76 -3.07 -11.76
C GLU A 206 25.50 -4.47 -11.22
N LEU A 207 25.61 -4.62 -9.91
CA LEU A 207 24.93 -5.68 -9.17
C LEU A 207 23.63 -5.10 -8.62
N ARG A 208 22.50 -5.62 -9.08
CA ARG A 208 21.16 -5.21 -8.64
C ARG A 208 20.51 -6.33 -7.85
N ILE A 209 20.03 -6.01 -6.66
CA ILE A 209 19.45 -6.94 -5.71
C ILE A 209 18.04 -6.46 -5.36
N SER A 210 17.05 -7.35 -5.52
CA SER A 210 15.64 -7.04 -5.27
C SER A 210 14.86 -8.27 -4.82
N GLY A 211 13.57 -8.09 -4.52
CA GLY A 211 12.65 -9.19 -4.21
C GLY A 211 13.14 -10.02 -3.02
N SER A 212 12.98 -11.35 -3.08
CA SER A 212 13.37 -12.28 -2.03
C SER A 212 14.78 -12.86 -2.22
N ALA A 213 15.64 -12.17 -2.97
CA ALA A 213 17.01 -12.60 -3.24
C ALA A 213 17.81 -12.80 -1.94
N VAL A 214 18.66 -13.82 -1.93
CA VAL A 214 19.70 -14.02 -0.93
C VAL A 214 21.05 -13.87 -1.60
N VAL A 215 21.84 -12.90 -1.15
CA VAL A 215 23.23 -12.69 -1.58
C VAL A 215 24.13 -12.90 -0.38
N ASP A 216 25.06 -13.84 -0.49
CA ASP A 216 26.00 -14.20 0.58
C ASP A 216 27.44 -14.25 0.07
N LEU A 217 28.15 -13.14 0.23
CA LEU A 217 29.55 -13.00 -0.16
C LEU A 217 30.42 -13.17 1.07
N GLY A 218 31.01 -14.35 1.22
CA GLY A 218 31.91 -14.66 2.32
C GLY A 218 33.29 -14.04 2.20
N VAL A 219 34.17 -14.45 3.12
CA VAL A 219 35.58 -14.01 3.10
C VAL A 219 36.24 -14.56 1.84
N PRO A 220 36.81 -13.70 0.97
CA PRO A 220 37.51 -14.14 -0.23
C PRO A 220 38.90 -14.71 0.09
N ASP A 221 39.42 -15.54 -0.81
CA ASP A 221 40.76 -16.16 -0.68
C ASP A 221 41.91 -15.17 -0.93
N ASP A 222 41.68 -14.11 -1.72
CA ASP A 222 42.62 -13.02 -2.00
C ASP A 222 42.33 -11.83 -1.05
N PRO A 223 43.33 -11.07 -0.56
CA PRO A 223 43.17 -9.86 0.26
C PRO A 223 42.24 -8.75 -0.29
N THR A 224 41.65 -8.92 -1.47
CA THR A 224 40.50 -8.14 -1.94
C THR A 224 39.28 -8.18 -1.00
N ALA A 225 38.33 -7.25 -1.19
CA ALA A 225 37.04 -7.30 -0.51
C ALA A 225 36.10 -8.33 -1.17
N ALA A 226 35.16 -8.88 -0.40
CA ALA A 226 34.13 -9.77 -0.92
C ALA A 226 33.30 -9.10 -2.04
N LEU A 227 33.03 -7.80 -1.86
CA LEU A 227 32.53 -6.91 -2.91
C LEU A 227 33.45 -5.69 -3.07
N GLY A 228 34.07 -5.58 -4.24
CA GLY A 228 34.92 -4.46 -4.64
C GLY A 228 34.27 -3.54 -5.66
N PHE A 229 34.45 -2.23 -5.51
CA PHE A 229 34.16 -1.24 -6.54
C PHE A 229 35.49 -0.71 -7.08
N GLY A 230 35.78 -0.99 -8.35
CA GLY A 230 36.98 -0.49 -9.00
C GLY A 230 36.74 0.81 -9.77
N PRO A 231 37.84 1.41 -10.30
CA PRO A 231 37.83 2.73 -10.91
C PRO A 231 37.22 2.67 -12.33
N GLY A 232 36.16 3.46 -12.57
CA GLY A 232 35.44 3.53 -13.84
C GLY A 232 35.62 4.85 -14.60
N THR A 233 34.85 5.02 -15.68
CA THR A 233 34.98 6.11 -16.67
C THR A 233 34.08 7.32 -16.43
N GLY A 234 33.17 7.24 -15.44
CA GLY A 234 32.13 8.24 -15.16
C GLY A 234 31.59 8.09 -13.74
N GLU A 235 30.92 9.11 -13.21
CA GLU A 235 30.13 8.95 -11.99
C GLU A 235 29.15 7.79 -12.17
N GLY A 236 29.06 6.89 -11.19
CA GLY A 236 28.17 5.74 -11.29
C GLY A 236 28.62 4.66 -12.28
N SER A 237 29.91 4.54 -12.57
CA SER A 237 30.39 3.38 -13.34
C SER A 237 30.21 2.07 -12.56
N SER A 238 30.55 2.04 -11.27
CA SER A 238 30.45 0.85 -10.40
C SER A 238 29.28 1.02 -9.44
N ILE A 239 28.24 0.19 -9.59
CA ILE A 239 26.94 0.38 -8.93
C ILE A 239 26.52 -0.87 -8.17
N LEU A 240 26.16 -0.70 -6.90
CA LEU A 240 25.35 -1.65 -6.16
C LEU A 240 23.95 -1.06 -6.00
N THR A 241 22.92 -1.74 -6.49
CA THR A 241 21.53 -1.30 -6.35
C THR A 241 20.77 -2.27 -5.45
N VAL A 242 20.09 -1.75 -4.42
CA VAL A 242 19.25 -2.51 -3.49
C VAL A 242 17.82 -1.97 -3.55
N ILE A 243 16.86 -2.85 -3.81
CA ILE A 243 15.45 -2.46 -4.03
C ILE A 243 14.52 -3.20 -3.07
N GLY A 244 13.69 -2.42 -2.37
CA GLY A 244 12.71 -2.91 -1.40
C GLY A 244 13.34 -3.38 -0.09
N SER A 245 12.59 -4.21 0.64
CA SER A 245 12.88 -4.64 2.02
C SER A 245 13.04 -6.15 2.22
N GLN A 246 12.90 -6.96 1.15
CA GLN A 246 12.75 -8.41 1.27
C GLN A 246 14.05 -9.20 1.04
N ALA A 247 15.07 -8.60 0.44
CA ALA A 247 16.32 -9.28 0.14
C ALA A 247 17.17 -9.46 1.41
N SER A 248 17.88 -10.59 1.48
CA SER A 248 18.90 -10.87 2.51
C SER A 248 20.28 -10.69 1.90
N ILE A 249 21.06 -9.75 2.41
CA ILE A 249 22.35 -9.37 1.83
C ILE A 249 23.42 -9.48 2.92
N ASN A 250 24.32 -10.45 2.79
CA ASN A 250 25.43 -10.68 3.70
C ASN A 250 26.74 -10.54 2.92
N ILE A 251 27.63 -9.65 3.36
CA ILE A 251 28.89 -9.37 2.68
C ILE A 251 29.99 -9.30 3.73
N ALA A 252 30.97 -10.20 3.66
CA ALA A 252 32.06 -10.25 4.63
C ALA A 252 32.89 -8.97 4.63
N SER A 253 33.15 -8.42 3.46
CA SER A 253 33.84 -7.14 3.34
C SER A 253 33.45 -6.38 2.09
N MET A 254 33.35 -5.07 2.22
CA MET A 254 33.09 -4.16 1.12
C MET A 254 34.21 -3.15 0.99
N ARG A 255 34.65 -2.88 -0.22
CA ARG A 255 35.68 -1.88 -0.47
C ARG A 255 35.36 -1.08 -1.72
N MET A 256 35.19 0.21 -1.53
CA MET A 256 35.26 1.18 -2.62
C MET A 256 36.67 1.72 -2.68
N ASP A 257 37.39 1.34 -3.73
CA ASP A 257 38.80 1.71 -3.85
C ASP A 257 38.99 3.20 -4.11
N PHE A 258 40.08 3.72 -3.55
CA PHE A 258 40.68 4.98 -3.94
C PHE A 258 41.85 4.67 -4.85
N THR A 259 41.78 5.05 -6.13
CA THR A 259 42.96 5.04 -7.00
C THR A 259 43.43 6.48 -7.17
N ALA A 260 44.72 6.72 -6.94
CA ALA A 260 45.33 8.02 -7.21
C ALA A 260 45.08 8.43 -8.67
N THR A 261 44.85 9.72 -8.90
CA THR A 261 44.60 10.34 -10.20
C THR A 261 45.44 9.71 -11.32
N ILE A 262 44.78 9.05 -12.27
CA ILE A 262 45.45 8.51 -13.46
C ILE A 262 45.28 9.52 -14.59
N GLY A 263 46.35 10.22 -14.96
CA GLY A 263 46.35 11.15 -16.11
C GLY A 263 45.53 12.45 -15.89
N GLY A 264 45.38 12.92 -14.65
CA GLY A 264 44.64 14.16 -14.34
C GLY A 264 43.11 13.99 -14.20
N VAL A 265 42.58 12.81 -14.47
CA VAL A 265 41.16 12.46 -14.25
C VAL A 265 41.03 11.82 -12.88
N VAL A 266 40.13 12.33 -12.04
CA VAL A 266 39.77 11.70 -10.77
C VAL A 266 39.00 10.42 -11.10
N PRO A 267 39.52 9.21 -10.81
CA PRO A 267 38.75 8.00 -11.04
C PRO A 267 37.49 8.06 -10.20
N ASN A 268 36.36 7.86 -10.86
CA ASN A 268 35.06 8.17 -10.30
C ASN A 268 34.65 7.23 -9.18
N SER A 269 33.76 7.78 -8.36
CA SER A 269 33.27 7.31 -7.09
C SER A 269 32.26 6.16 -7.26
N GLY A 270 32.37 5.10 -6.46
CA GLY A 270 31.39 4.00 -6.47
C GLY A 270 30.02 4.49 -6.03
N VAL A 271 28.94 3.90 -6.56
CA VAL A 271 27.57 4.30 -6.20
C VAL A 271 26.84 3.15 -5.53
N ILE A 272 26.18 3.46 -4.42
CA ILE A 272 25.17 2.58 -3.83
C ILE A 272 23.81 3.24 -3.99
N ASN A 273 22.89 2.55 -4.67
CA ASN A 273 21.53 3.00 -4.85
C ASN A 273 20.62 2.22 -3.89
N TYR A 274 19.79 2.93 -3.13
CA TYR A 274 18.64 2.34 -2.44
C TYR A 274 17.36 2.84 -3.07
N SER A 275 16.45 1.93 -3.40
CA SER A 275 15.09 2.27 -3.83
C SER A 275 14.08 1.55 -2.94
N PHE A 276 13.23 2.27 -2.22
CA PHE A 276 12.34 1.67 -1.23
C PHE A 276 11.09 2.51 -0.98
N ASP A 277 10.09 1.91 -0.38
CA ASP A 277 8.83 2.54 0.02
C ASP A 277 8.67 2.49 1.56
N GLU A 278 7.45 2.67 2.05
CA GLU A 278 7.11 2.56 3.47
C GLU A 278 7.50 1.21 4.11
N SER A 279 7.68 0.14 3.32
CA SER A 279 8.12 -1.17 3.84
C SER A 279 9.59 -1.18 4.29
N GLY A 280 10.36 -0.15 3.93
CA GLY A 280 11.76 0.03 4.31
C GLY A 280 12.75 -0.59 3.33
N VAL A 281 14.00 -0.73 3.80
CA VAL A 281 15.16 -1.15 3.00
C VAL A 281 15.64 -2.55 3.38
N SER A 282 16.19 -3.26 2.41
CA SER A 282 17.05 -4.42 2.67
C SER A 282 18.40 -3.96 3.20
N THR A 283 18.71 -4.32 4.43
CA THR A 283 19.99 -3.99 5.06
C THR A 283 21.12 -4.85 4.48
N ILE A 284 22.26 -4.23 4.20
CA ILE A 284 23.51 -4.93 3.90
C ILE A 284 24.17 -5.30 5.23
N ASN A 285 24.25 -6.59 5.52
CA ASN A 285 24.92 -7.11 6.71
C ASN A 285 26.40 -7.32 6.43
N ILE A 286 27.25 -6.58 7.13
CA ILE A 286 28.70 -6.72 7.04
C ILE A 286 29.19 -7.75 8.06
N THR A 287 29.57 -8.93 7.60
CA THR A 287 29.79 -10.10 8.48
C THR A 287 31.26 -10.35 8.82
N GLY A 288 32.21 -9.74 8.11
CA GLY A 288 33.64 -10.02 8.19
C GLY A 288 34.46 -8.78 8.56
N THR A 289 35.49 -8.46 7.76
CA THR A 289 36.51 -7.44 8.12
C THR A 289 36.01 -5.99 8.11
N GLY A 290 34.80 -5.73 7.60
CA GLY A 290 34.19 -4.40 7.61
C GLY A 290 33.93 -3.83 6.22
N ALA A 291 33.49 -2.58 6.16
CA ALA A 291 33.25 -1.85 4.94
C ALA A 291 34.13 -0.59 4.89
N SER A 292 34.79 -0.34 3.77
CA SER A 292 35.54 0.89 3.51
C SER A 292 34.93 1.64 2.34
N LEU A 293 34.30 2.78 2.62
CA LEU A 293 33.61 3.66 1.68
C LEU A 293 34.46 4.93 1.48
N ALA A 294 35.44 4.86 0.59
CA ALA A 294 36.44 5.91 0.44
C ALA A 294 36.01 7.05 -0.50
N GLN A 295 35.41 6.75 -1.65
CA GLN A 295 34.97 7.75 -2.61
C GLN A 295 33.72 7.24 -3.31
N GLY A 296 32.58 7.90 -3.07
CA GLY A 296 31.31 7.41 -3.61
C GLY A 296 30.14 8.34 -3.42
N TYR A 297 29.02 7.94 -3.99
CA TYR A 297 27.73 8.50 -3.63
C TYR A 297 26.78 7.42 -3.13
N LEU A 298 25.95 7.82 -2.17
CA LEU A 298 24.70 7.14 -1.86
C LEU A 298 23.57 7.88 -2.58
N ASP A 299 22.79 7.15 -3.37
CA ASP A 299 21.62 7.62 -4.11
C ASP A 299 20.36 7.01 -3.48
N VAL A 300 19.38 7.84 -3.14
CA VAL A 300 18.20 7.45 -2.36
C VAL A 300 16.93 7.75 -3.13
N ASN A 301 16.29 6.70 -3.63
CA ASN A 301 15.00 6.79 -4.30
C ASN A 301 13.87 6.27 -3.41
N TYR A 302 13.24 7.17 -2.64
CA TYR A 302 12.05 6.82 -1.88
C TYR A 302 10.80 6.87 -2.77
N THR A 303 10.17 5.72 -3.00
CA THR A 303 8.99 5.56 -3.86
C THR A 303 7.69 5.50 -3.08
N GLY A 304 7.76 5.61 -1.75
CA GLY A 304 6.58 5.57 -0.90
C GLY A 304 5.75 6.84 -0.98
N SER A 305 4.48 6.70 -0.59
CA SER A 305 3.48 7.75 -0.57
C SER A 305 3.44 8.55 0.75
N SER A 306 4.13 8.07 1.79
CA SER A 306 4.07 8.66 3.12
C SER A 306 5.35 8.44 3.94
N ILE A 307 5.96 9.53 4.41
CA ILE A 307 7.15 9.48 5.25
C ILE A 307 7.15 10.66 6.22
N THR A 308 7.52 10.42 7.47
CA THR A 308 7.55 11.46 8.51
C THR A 308 8.97 11.93 8.75
N SER A 309 9.16 13.24 8.95
CA SER A 309 10.46 13.78 9.37
C SER A 309 10.97 13.06 10.62
N GLY A 310 12.22 12.63 10.59
CA GLY A 310 12.86 11.84 11.64
C GLY A 310 12.79 10.33 11.44
N THR A 311 12.08 9.82 10.43
CA THR A 311 12.10 8.38 10.09
C THR A 311 13.54 7.96 9.73
N THR A 312 14.01 6.86 10.33
CA THR A 312 15.37 6.34 10.10
C THR A 312 15.37 4.95 9.46
N PHE A 313 16.33 4.68 8.58
CA PHE A 313 16.58 3.39 7.95
C PHE A 313 18.04 2.97 8.18
N THR A 314 18.25 1.70 8.53
CA THR A 314 19.60 1.11 8.63
C THR A 314 19.98 0.50 7.29
N LEU A 315 20.87 1.17 6.56
CA LEU A 315 21.29 0.76 5.23
C LEU A 315 22.33 -0.37 5.29
N MET A 316 23.30 -0.21 6.20
CA MET A 316 24.33 -1.20 6.48
C MET A 316 24.45 -1.44 7.98
N ASN A 317 24.72 -2.67 8.37
CA ASN A 317 24.94 -3.05 9.77
C ASN A 317 26.02 -4.13 9.86
N THR A 318 26.93 -4.02 10.81
CA THR A 318 27.99 -5.01 11.01
C THR A 318 27.66 -5.98 12.15
N GLY A 319 26.63 -5.69 12.94
CA GLY A 319 26.33 -6.42 14.18
C GLY A 319 27.52 -6.45 15.16
N THR A 320 27.52 -7.43 16.05
CA THR A 320 28.58 -7.61 17.07
C THR A 320 29.83 -8.30 16.53
N GLY A 321 29.71 -9.09 15.45
CA GLY A 321 30.79 -9.89 14.88
C GLY A 321 31.54 -9.24 13.70
N GLY A 322 30.93 -8.29 13.00
CA GLY A 322 31.53 -7.64 11.83
C GLY A 322 32.47 -6.48 12.19
N GLY A 323 33.42 -6.20 11.29
CA GLY A 323 34.34 -5.07 11.34
C GLY A 323 33.64 -3.73 11.14
N ALA A 324 34.32 -2.61 11.42
CA ALA A 324 33.70 -1.28 11.35
C ALA A 324 33.39 -0.84 9.91
N ILE A 325 32.41 0.06 9.77
CA ILE A 325 32.16 0.83 8.54
C ILE A 325 33.00 2.11 8.62
N THR A 326 33.94 2.26 7.70
CA THR A 326 34.71 3.49 7.54
C THR A 326 34.16 4.27 6.35
N MET A 327 33.78 5.52 6.58
CA MET A 327 33.26 6.41 5.55
C MET A 327 34.14 7.66 5.49
N ALA A 328 34.77 7.91 4.36
CA ALA A 328 35.50 9.15 4.13
C ALA A 328 34.52 10.29 3.81
N SER A 329 34.93 11.54 4.03
CA SER A 329 34.10 12.71 3.70
C SER A 329 33.76 12.83 2.20
N THR A 330 34.50 12.11 1.36
CA THR A 330 34.30 11.99 -0.09
C THR A 330 33.27 10.92 -0.47
N PHE A 331 32.73 10.16 0.50
CA PHE A 331 31.52 9.37 0.32
C PHE A 331 30.34 10.14 0.90
N THR A 332 29.37 10.54 0.06
CA THR A 332 28.29 11.44 0.47
C THR A 332 26.95 11.10 -0.20
N LEU A 333 25.85 11.67 0.27
CA LEU A 333 24.58 11.65 -0.46
C LEU A 333 24.69 12.46 -1.75
N ARG A 334 23.95 12.08 -2.79
CA ARG A 334 23.84 12.94 -3.98
C ARG A 334 23.26 14.32 -3.63
N PRO A 335 23.66 15.40 -4.33
CA PRO A 335 23.17 16.75 -4.03
C PRO A 335 21.64 16.87 -3.98
N GLU A 336 20.94 16.16 -4.86
CA GLU A 336 19.47 16.10 -4.91
C GLU A 336 18.84 15.47 -3.66
N ASP A 337 19.54 14.56 -2.98
CA ASP A 337 19.04 13.86 -1.80
C ASP A 337 19.30 14.61 -0.50
N GLN A 338 20.37 15.42 -0.44
CA GLN A 338 20.82 16.13 0.76
C GLN A 338 19.78 17.12 1.33
N ALA A 339 18.81 17.56 0.52
CA ALA A 339 17.72 18.42 1.00
C ALA A 339 16.76 17.68 1.95
N ASN A 340 16.58 16.38 1.74
CA ASN A 340 15.54 15.58 2.41
C ASN A 340 16.12 14.44 3.24
N TRP A 341 17.41 14.14 3.09
CA TRP A 341 18.06 13.01 3.72
C TRP A 341 19.35 13.41 4.40
N GLN A 342 19.59 12.80 5.55
CA GLN A 342 20.84 12.86 6.28
C GLN A 342 21.44 11.46 6.42
N LEU A 343 22.76 11.37 6.25
CA LEU A 343 23.52 10.13 6.37
C LEU A 343 24.49 10.22 7.55
N ASP A 344 24.40 9.27 8.48
CA ASP A 344 25.27 9.20 9.66
C ASP A 344 25.88 7.81 9.85
N LEU A 345 27.13 7.76 10.31
CA LEU A 345 27.65 6.58 10.99
C LEU A 345 27.21 6.61 12.46
N VAL A 346 26.60 5.52 12.91
CA VAL A 346 26.11 5.36 14.29
C VAL A 346 26.69 4.10 14.94
N ASP A 347 26.39 3.91 16.22
CA ASP A 347 26.80 2.74 17.01
C ASP A 347 28.32 2.50 17.00
N THR A 348 29.11 3.57 17.12
CA THR A 348 30.58 3.50 17.04
C THR A 348 31.04 2.93 15.68
N ASN A 349 30.48 3.46 14.60
CA ASN A 349 30.76 3.07 13.21
C ASN A 349 30.38 1.62 12.89
N LYS A 350 29.29 1.12 13.49
CA LYS A 350 28.76 -0.23 13.26
C LYS A 350 27.50 -0.25 12.40
N ALA A 351 26.85 0.90 12.22
CA ALA A 351 25.74 1.04 11.32
C ALA A 351 25.84 2.33 10.49
N LEU A 352 25.46 2.24 9.22
CA LEU A 352 25.24 3.37 8.34
C LEU A 352 23.74 3.65 8.32
N ARG A 353 23.34 4.78 8.87
CA ARG A 353 21.93 5.15 9.07
C ARG A 353 21.55 6.31 8.15
N LEU A 354 20.41 6.17 7.51
CA LEU A 354 19.76 7.19 6.71
C LEU A 354 18.58 7.76 7.49
N THR A 355 18.48 9.08 7.62
CA THR A 355 17.40 9.77 8.31
C THR A 355 16.67 10.69 7.35
N TYR A 356 15.35 10.58 7.28
CA TYR A 356 14.52 11.53 6.53
C TYR A 356 14.42 12.84 7.32
N THR A 357 14.86 13.94 6.73
CA THR A 357 14.83 15.29 7.31
C THR A 357 13.93 16.25 6.54
N GLY A 358 13.30 15.78 5.46
CA GLY A 358 12.34 16.55 4.69
C GLY A 358 11.00 16.76 5.41
N SER A 359 10.14 17.59 4.82
CA SER A 359 8.77 17.81 5.31
C SER A 359 7.97 16.50 5.29
N THR A 360 7.22 16.23 6.37
CA THR A 360 6.35 15.06 6.45
C THR A 360 5.39 14.98 5.24
N ILE A 361 5.45 13.87 4.53
CA ILE A 361 4.53 13.51 3.45
C ILE A 361 3.47 12.59 4.06
N VAL A 362 2.20 12.98 4.00
CA VAL A 362 1.07 12.13 4.39
C VAL A 362 0.34 11.72 3.12
N GLY A 363 0.33 10.42 2.83
CA GLY A 363 -0.39 9.86 1.69
C GLY A 363 -1.91 10.08 1.81
N ALA A 364 -2.64 9.92 0.70
CA ALA A 364 -4.10 9.99 0.69
C ALA A 364 -4.70 8.80 -0.07
N ILE A 365 -5.82 8.27 0.43
CA ILE A 365 -6.65 7.31 -0.29
C ILE A 365 -7.32 8.08 -1.43
N THR A 366 -6.89 7.88 -2.67
CA THR A 366 -7.50 8.55 -3.82
C THR A 366 -8.38 7.58 -4.60
N ILE A 367 -9.66 7.91 -4.74
CA ILE A 367 -10.63 7.13 -5.52
C ILE A 367 -11.15 7.97 -6.68
N ASN A 368 -10.78 7.58 -7.89
CA ASN A 368 -11.28 8.18 -9.12
C ASN A 368 -12.48 7.39 -9.66
N VAL A 369 -13.60 8.08 -9.88
CA VAL A 369 -14.75 7.50 -10.59
C VAL A 369 -15.02 8.33 -11.85
N GLY A 370 -14.90 7.69 -13.02
CA GLY A 370 -15.06 8.34 -14.32
C GLY A 370 -16.45 8.93 -14.53
N SER A 371 -16.55 10.00 -15.32
CA SER A 371 -17.82 10.66 -15.62
C SER A 371 -18.87 9.68 -16.18
N GLY A 372 -20.13 9.82 -15.75
CA GLY A 372 -21.23 8.94 -16.16
C GLY A 372 -21.19 7.53 -15.57
N THR A 373 -20.25 7.23 -14.67
CA THR A 373 -20.17 5.93 -13.99
C THR A 373 -20.48 6.05 -12.50
N THR A 374 -21.01 4.97 -11.93
CA THR A 374 -21.23 4.81 -10.49
C THR A 374 -20.45 3.59 -10.02
N GLN A 375 -19.70 3.74 -8.94
CA GLN A 375 -18.94 2.65 -8.31
C GLN A 375 -19.15 2.67 -6.79
N THR A 376 -19.30 1.50 -6.18
CA THR A 376 -19.24 1.37 -4.72
C THR A 376 -17.80 1.42 -4.23
N GLN A 377 -17.58 1.72 -2.95
CA GLN A 377 -16.25 1.64 -2.32
C GLN A 377 -15.58 0.27 -2.54
N THR A 378 -16.34 -0.82 -2.49
CA THR A 378 -15.83 -2.18 -2.70
C THR A 378 -15.40 -2.40 -4.14
N GLN A 379 -16.15 -1.87 -5.11
CA GLN A 379 -15.77 -1.91 -6.54
C GLN A 379 -14.50 -1.09 -6.81
N ALA A 380 -14.27 -0.03 -6.03
CA ALA A 380 -13.03 0.75 -6.06
C ALA A 380 -11.85 0.08 -5.32
N GLY A 381 -12.02 -1.15 -4.80
CA GLY A 381 -10.98 -1.91 -4.11
C GLY A 381 -10.96 -1.78 -2.59
N TYR A 382 -11.94 -1.09 -1.99
CA TYR A 382 -11.98 -0.79 -0.55
C TYR A 382 -13.21 -1.42 0.11
N SER A 383 -13.03 -2.59 0.74
CA SER A 383 -14.09 -3.23 1.53
C SER A 383 -14.52 -2.38 2.73
N THR A 384 -13.56 -1.72 3.38
CA THR A 384 -13.76 -0.69 4.40
C THR A 384 -12.71 0.41 4.23
N LEU A 385 -13.07 1.64 4.57
CA LEU A 385 -12.18 2.79 4.68
C LEU A 385 -11.84 2.98 6.16
N SER A 386 -10.56 3.09 6.48
CA SER A 386 -10.09 3.16 7.87
C SER A 386 -8.79 3.94 7.98
N GLY A 387 -8.40 4.27 9.21
CA GLY A 387 -7.15 4.99 9.50
C GLY A 387 -7.30 6.51 9.41
N SER A 388 -6.16 7.19 9.42
CA SER A 388 -6.06 8.65 9.47
C SER A 388 -5.73 9.31 8.12
N LEU A 389 -5.44 8.51 7.08
CA LEU A 389 -5.16 9.06 5.75
C LEU A 389 -6.40 9.76 5.19
N PRO A 390 -6.27 10.94 4.57
CA PRO A 390 -7.38 11.58 3.90
C PRO A 390 -7.95 10.70 2.77
N LEU A 391 -9.27 10.75 2.57
CA LEU A 391 -9.92 10.24 1.37
C LEU A 391 -10.12 11.38 0.37
N VAL A 392 -9.76 11.15 -0.88
CA VAL A 392 -9.90 12.11 -1.97
C VAL A 392 -10.72 11.47 -3.09
N LYS A 393 -11.95 11.96 -3.27
CA LYS A 393 -12.81 11.58 -4.39
C LYS A 393 -12.56 12.50 -5.58
N THR A 394 -12.14 11.91 -6.70
CA THR A 394 -11.92 12.60 -7.98
C THR A 394 -12.76 11.99 -9.11
N GLY A 395 -12.74 12.63 -10.28
CA GLY A 395 -13.51 12.21 -11.46
C GLY A 395 -15.00 12.55 -11.36
N GLY A 396 -15.64 12.78 -12.49
CA GLY A 396 -17.02 13.28 -12.56
C GLY A 396 -18.13 12.29 -12.20
N GLY A 397 -17.82 11.02 -11.93
CA GLY A 397 -18.81 9.99 -11.58
C GLY A 397 -19.15 9.93 -10.09
N THR A 398 -19.94 8.93 -9.72
CA THR A 398 -20.47 8.73 -8.35
C THR A 398 -19.74 7.62 -7.61
N LEU A 399 -19.12 7.95 -6.47
CA LEU A 399 -18.64 6.96 -5.50
C LEU A 399 -19.71 6.73 -4.43
N VAL A 400 -20.13 5.49 -4.23
CA VAL A 400 -21.14 5.11 -3.23
C VAL A 400 -20.47 4.42 -2.04
N ILE A 401 -20.64 5.00 -0.84
CA ILE A 401 -20.14 4.48 0.42
C ILE A 401 -21.24 3.63 1.06
N THR A 402 -21.17 2.32 0.84
CA THR A 402 -22.22 1.35 1.22
C THR A 402 -21.99 0.68 2.57
N ALA A 403 -20.79 0.80 3.15
CA ALA A 403 -20.41 0.17 4.40
C ALA A 403 -20.19 1.21 5.51
N ALA A 404 -20.22 0.75 6.76
CA ALA A 404 -19.73 1.52 7.89
C ALA A 404 -18.19 1.58 7.84
N ASN A 405 -17.61 2.75 8.08
CA ASN A 405 -16.17 2.98 7.98
C ASN A 405 -15.63 3.62 9.25
N THR A 406 -14.37 3.33 9.59
CA THR A 406 -13.64 3.89 10.75
C THR A 406 -12.60 4.92 10.31
N LEU A 407 -12.80 5.52 9.14
CA LEU A 407 -11.95 6.57 8.60
C LEU A 407 -12.04 7.81 9.49
N THR A 408 -10.88 8.25 10.00
CA THR A 408 -10.71 9.48 10.78
C THR A 408 -10.07 10.60 9.96
N GLY A 409 -9.35 10.23 8.89
CA GLY A 409 -8.84 11.18 7.91
C GLY A 409 -9.96 11.91 7.18
N SER A 410 -9.74 13.19 6.86
CA SER A 410 -10.75 14.01 6.17
C SER A 410 -11.10 13.46 4.79
N THR A 411 -12.36 13.58 4.38
CA THR A 411 -12.84 13.20 3.05
C THR A 411 -13.08 14.43 2.19
N SER A 412 -12.27 14.64 1.15
CA SER A 412 -12.45 15.70 0.16
C SER A 412 -13.17 15.18 -1.07
N VAL A 413 -14.17 15.94 -1.55
CA VAL A 413 -14.88 15.65 -2.79
C VAL A 413 -14.53 16.75 -3.78
N GLN A 414 -13.59 16.46 -4.68
CA GLN A 414 -13.11 17.44 -5.66
C GLN A 414 -14.01 17.55 -6.88
N GLN A 415 -14.55 16.42 -7.34
CA GLN A 415 -15.42 16.35 -8.52
C GLN A 415 -16.43 15.20 -8.40
N GLY A 416 -17.55 15.34 -9.10
CA GLY A 416 -18.61 14.34 -9.16
C GLY A 416 -19.31 14.16 -7.82
N THR A 417 -19.86 12.98 -7.59
CA THR A 417 -20.69 12.73 -6.40
C THR A 417 -20.03 11.72 -5.45
N LEU A 418 -20.06 12.02 -4.15
CA LEU A 418 -19.86 11.06 -3.07
C LEU A 418 -21.22 10.79 -2.44
N GLN A 419 -21.79 9.61 -2.68
CA GLN A 419 -23.06 9.21 -2.10
C GLN A 419 -22.85 8.42 -0.81
N LEU A 420 -23.38 8.93 0.31
CA LEU A 420 -23.48 8.17 1.55
C LEU A 420 -24.72 7.26 1.47
N ALA A 421 -24.51 5.96 1.57
CA ALA A 421 -25.59 4.96 1.53
C ALA A 421 -25.67 4.09 2.80
N ASN A 422 -24.92 4.47 3.83
CA ASN A 422 -24.89 3.81 5.13
C ASN A 422 -24.91 4.86 6.25
N ALA A 423 -25.66 4.60 7.33
CA ALA A 423 -25.80 5.54 8.44
C ALA A 423 -24.45 5.90 9.11
N ALA A 424 -23.49 4.96 9.11
CA ALA A 424 -22.15 5.13 9.63
C ALA A 424 -21.08 5.20 8.51
N ALA A 425 -21.46 5.67 7.31
CA ALA A 425 -20.58 5.75 6.16
C ALA A 425 -19.27 6.52 6.44
N LEU A 426 -19.36 7.65 7.16
CA LEU A 426 -18.23 8.55 7.49
C LEU A 426 -18.36 9.16 8.89
N ALA A 427 -18.79 8.35 9.87
CA ALA A 427 -19.13 8.80 11.22
C ALA A 427 -18.01 9.51 11.99
N SER A 428 -16.74 9.25 11.64
CA SER A 428 -15.57 9.88 12.26
C SER A 428 -14.77 10.76 11.29
N SER A 429 -15.22 10.91 10.05
CA SER A 429 -14.51 11.68 9.02
C SER A 429 -15.15 13.05 8.82
N ARG A 430 -14.30 14.08 8.66
CA ARG A 430 -14.74 15.42 8.24
C ARG A 430 -14.86 15.47 6.72
N ILE A 431 -16.05 15.80 6.21
CA ILE A 431 -16.33 15.87 4.78
C ILE A 431 -16.16 17.31 4.27
N VAL A 432 -15.44 17.47 3.16
CA VAL A 432 -15.14 18.76 2.53
C VAL A 432 -15.55 18.72 1.05
N PRO A 433 -16.79 19.11 0.70
CA PRO A 433 -17.21 19.27 -0.69
C PRO A 433 -16.58 20.54 -1.30
N LEU A 434 -15.68 20.37 -2.26
CA LEU A 434 -15.05 21.46 -2.98
C LEU A 434 -15.87 21.84 -4.22
N ALA A 435 -15.57 22.98 -4.84
CA ALA A 435 -16.26 23.40 -6.07
C ALA A 435 -16.22 22.31 -7.16
N GLY A 436 -17.39 21.92 -7.66
CA GLY A 436 -17.56 20.80 -8.61
C GLY A 436 -17.78 19.42 -7.98
N GLY A 437 -17.67 19.31 -6.65
CA GLY A 437 -17.98 18.12 -5.88
C GLY A 437 -19.34 18.21 -5.17
N THR A 438 -20.07 17.09 -5.14
CA THR A 438 -21.34 16.93 -4.44
C THR A 438 -21.25 15.79 -3.43
N VAL A 439 -21.70 16.03 -2.21
CA VAL A 439 -22.01 14.98 -1.23
C VAL A 439 -23.50 14.75 -1.30
N SER A 440 -23.95 13.52 -1.55
CA SER A 440 -25.38 13.21 -1.60
C SER A 440 -25.74 12.14 -0.58
N LEU A 441 -26.94 12.20 -0.01
CA LEU A 441 -27.49 11.10 0.78
C LEU A 441 -28.28 10.14 -0.12
N ALA A 442 -28.22 8.83 0.19
CA ALA A 442 -29.20 7.90 -0.34
C ALA A 442 -30.62 8.28 0.17
N PRO A 443 -31.69 8.00 -0.57
CA PRO A 443 -33.04 8.35 -0.16
C PRO A 443 -33.37 7.86 1.25
N TYR A 444 -34.04 8.71 2.04
CA TYR A 444 -34.44 8.47 3.43
C TYR A 444 -33.28 8.21 4.42
N LEU A 445 -32.02 8.33 3.99
CA LEU A 445 -30.89 8.04 4.87
C LEU A 445 -30.84 9.04 6.02
N GLN A 446 -30.76 8.53 7.23
CA GLN A 446 -30.36 9.29 8.41
C GLN A 446 -28.93 8.88 8.76
N THR A 447 -28.00 9.83 8.76
CA THR A 447 -26.57 9.56 8.95
C THR A 447 -25.93 10.54 9.89
N THR A 448 -24.84 10.11 10.52
CA THR A 448 -23.96 10.96 11.31
C THR A 448 -22.59 11.01 10.63
N VAL A 449 -22.01 12.20 10.57
CA VAL A 449 -20.66 12.45 10.04
C VAL A 449 -19.78 13.11 11.09
N GLY A 450 -18.47 12.82 11.07
CA GLY A 450 -17.55 13.35 12.08
C GLY A 450 -17.39 14.87 12.03
N GLY A 451 -17.52 15.43 10.83
CA GLY A 451 -17.62 16.87 10.58
C GLY A 451 -18.05 17.16 9.15
N LEU A 452 -18.45 18.40 8.87
CA LEU A 452 -18.86 18.85 7.54
C LEU A 452 -18.38 20.28 7.29
N ALA A 453 -17.81 20.53 6.11
CA ALA A 453 -17.42 21.87 5.66
C ALA A 453 -18.29 22.28 4.45
N PRO A 454 -19.60 22.53 4.65
CA PRO A 454 -20.54 22.72 3.53
C PRO A 454 -20.30 24.03 2.77
N ASN A 455 -19.55 24.98 3.36
CA ASN A 455 -19.18 26.27 2.76
C ASN A 455 -17.86 26.23 1.97
N ALA A 456 -17.28 25.05 1.71
CA ALA A 456 -16.02 24.90 0.97
C ALA A 456 -16.17 25.06 -0.56
N GLY A 457 -17.37 25.40 -1.04
CA GLY A 457 -17.68 25.73 -2.43
C GLY A 457 -18.41 24.63 -3.21
N GLY A 458 -18.47 23.40 -2.68
CA GLY A 458 -19.27 22.31 -3.24
C GLY A 458 -20.68 22.24 -2.65
N LEU A 459 -21.41 21.19 -3.05
CA LEU A 459 -22.81 20.97 -2.68
C LEU A 459 -22.98 19.79 -1.72
N VAL A 460 -23.90 19.92 -0.78
CA VAL A 460 -24.44 18.82 0.01
C VAL A 460 -25.92 18.68 -0.35
N ASP A 461 -26.28 17.59 -1.02
CA ASP A 461 -27.66 17.26 -1.37
C ASP A 461 -28.21 16.22 -0.39
N LEU A 462 -29.16 16.64 0.44
CA LEU A 462 -29.81 15.77 1.41
C LEU A 462 -30.75 14.75 0.75
N ALA A 463 -31.12 14.94 -0.52
CA ALA A 463 -32.29 14.28 -1.10
C ALA A 463 -33.48 14.44 -0.13
N ASN A 464 -34.06 13.36 0.37
CA ASN A 464 -35.06 13.37 1.44
C ASN A 464 -34.54 12.74 2.75
N GLY A 465 -33.24 12.85 3.02
CA GLY A 465 -32.55 12.33 4.18
C GLY A 465 -32.32 13.36 5.29
N LYS A 466 -31.50 12.95 6.26
CA LYS A 466 -31.09 13.72 7.45
C LYS A 466 -29.60 13.48 7.71
N VAL A 467 -28.86 14.54 7.98
CA VAL A 467 -27.46 14.48 8.41
C VAL A 467 -27.29 15.18 9.75
N THR A 468 -26.67 14.48 10.69
CA THR A 468 -26.16 15.07 11.93
C THR A 468 -24.65 15.20 11.82
N VAL A 469 -24.14 16.40 12.05
CA VAL A 469 -22.71 16.71 12.05
C VAL A 469 -22.24 16.70 13.49
N ALA A 470 -21.43 15.70 13.86
CA ALA A 470 -21.04 15.46 15.24
C ALA A 470 -20.20 16.58 15.84
N SER A 471 -19.38 17.27 15.03
CA SER A 471 -18.53 18.37 15.48
C SER A 471 -18.02 19.24 14.32
N GLY A 472 -17.49 20.42 14.66
CA GLY A 472 -16.71 21.23 13.72
C GLY A 472 -17.51 22.01 12.68
N LEU A 473 -18.84 22.12 12.86
CA LEU A 473 -19.73 23.01 12.12
C LEU A 473 -20.59 23.79 13.11
N THR A 474 -20.49 25.11 13.10
CA THR A 474 -21.32 25.97 13.97
C THR A 474 -22.74 26.15 13.41
N PRO A 475 -23.74 26.49 14.25
CA PRO A 475 -25.08 26.85 13.79
C PRO A 475 -25.08 27.94 12.71
N THR A 476 -24.26 28.98 12.87
CA THR A 476 -24.16 30.08 11.90
C THR A 476 -23.61 29.62 10.55
N GLU A 477 -22.57 28.78 10.55
CA GLU A 477 -22.03 28.21 9.32
C GLU A 477 -23.02 27.26 8.65
N LEU A 478 -23.79 26.51 9.44
CA LEU A 478 -24.84 25.63 8.93
C LEU A 478 -25.94 26.43 8.21
N VAL A 479 -26.47 27.47 8.85
CA VAL A 479 -27.49 28.34 8.25
C VAL A 479 -26.96 29.03 7.00
N THR A 480 -25.71 29.51 7.02
CA THR A 480 -25.06 30.10 5.83
C THR A 480 -25.08 29.13 4.65
N ALA A 481 -24.75 27.85 4.90
CA ALA A 481 -24.77 26.83 3.86
C ALA A 481 -26.20 26.51 3.37
N ILE A 482 -27.18 26.45 4.27
CA ILE A 482 -28.58 26.20 3.90
C ILE A 482 -29.12 27.35 3.05
N VAL A 483 -28.86 28.61 3.42
CA VAL A 483 -29.29 29.78 2.64
C VAL A 483 -28.66 29.78 1.25
N ALA A 484 -27.38 29.39 1.14
CA ALA A 484 -26.71 29.24 -0.15
C ALA A 484 -27.36 28.17 -1.04
N GLY A 485 -27.73 27.01 -0.49
CA GLY A 485 -28.42 25.95 -1.23
C GLY A 485 -29.89 26.27 -1.54
N ARG A 486 -30.55 27.02 -0.65
CA ARG A 486 -31.95 27.44 -0.75
C ARG A 486 -32.23 28.27 -2.00
N ASN A 487 -31.30 29.13 -2.44
CA ASN A 487 -31.44 29.95 -3.66
C ASN A 487 -32.82 30.62 -3.81
N ASN A 488 -33.19 31.48 -2.85
CA ASN A 488 -34.50 32.14 -2.78
C ASN A 488 -35.72 31.19 -2.66
N GLY A 489 -35.50 29.96 -2.18
CA GLY A 489 -36.55 28.97 -1.91
C GLY A 489 -36.71 27.91 -2.99
N SER A 490 -36.00 28.00 -4.11
CA SER A 490 -36.06 26.98 -5.18
C SER A 490 -35.27 25.71 -4.85
N TRP A 491 -34.36 25.76 -3.88
CA TRP A 491 -33.45 24.66 -3.52
C TRP A 491 -32.54 24.22 -4.69
N THR A 492 -32.27 25.14 -5.62
CA THR A 492 -31.39 24.89 -6.79
C THR A 492 -30.01 25.54 -6.66
N GLY A 493 -29.59 25.89 -5.44
CA GLY A 493 -28.26 26.45 -5.21
C GLY A 493 -27.15 25.49 -5.62
N THR A 494 -26.04 26.05 -6.12
CA THR A 494 -24.90 25.27 -6.63
C THR A 494 -23.83 24.98 -5.56
N SER A 495 -24.01 25.49 -4.35
CA SER A 495 -23.12 25.32 -3.20
C SER A 495 -23.92 25.32 -1.90
N GLY A 496 -23.32 24.84 -0.81
CA GLY A 496 -23.97 24.80 0.50
C GLY A 496 -24.80 23.53 0.68
N ILE A 497 -25.92 23.62 1.41
CA ILE A 497 -26.81 22.48 1.71
C ILE A 497 -28.15 22.69 1.01
N THR A 498 -28.54 21.70 0.21
CA THR A 498 -29.80 21.68 -0.51
C THR A 498 -30.53 20.33 -0.35
N SER A 499 -31.71 20.23 -0.94
CA SER A 499 -32.44 19.01 -1.16
C SER A 499 -32.99 18.99 -2.58
N SER A 500 -32.50 18.07 -3.41
CA SER A 500 -33.02 17.84 -4.77
C SER A 500 -34.49 17.41 -4.76
N VAL A 501 -34.94 16.73 -3.71
CA VAL A 501 -36.35 16.37 -3.52
C VAL A 501 -37.19 17.61 -3.18
N ALA A 502 -36.73 18.47 -2.26
CA ALA A 502 -37.42 19.72 -1.95
C ALA A 502 -37.50 20.65 -3.18
N ALA A 503 -36.43 20.70 -4.01
CA ALA A 503 -36.46 21.44 -5.26
C ALA A 503 -37.55 20.95 -6.22
N SER A 504 -37.68 19.63 -6.38
CA SER A 504 -38.73 19.00 -7.20
C SER A 504 -40.13 19.26 -6.66
N ASP A 505 -40.31 19.15 -5.34
CA ASP A 505 -41.59 19.35 -4.68
C ASP A 505 -42.03 20.80 -4.75
N VAL A 506 -41.14 21.75 -4.47
CA VAL A 506 -41.42 23.19 -4.59
C VAL A 506 -41.75 23.57 -6.04
N ALA A 507 -41.04 23.02 -7.03
CA ALA A 507 -41.39 23.20 -8.44
C ALA A 507 -42.80 22.68 -8.79
N SER A 508 -43.31 21.72 -8.01
CA SER A 508 -44.66 21.16 -8.11
C SER A 508 -45.67 21.84 -7.17
N SER A 509 -45.31 22.98 -6.56
CA SER A 509 -46.13 23.70 -5.57
C SER A 509 -46.44 22.89 -4.30
N ILE A 510 -45.56 21.95 -3.94
CA ILE A 510 -45.60 21.22 -2.67
C ILE A 510 -44.57 21.89 -1.74
N PRO A 511 -45.01 22.58 -0.67
CA PRO A 511 -44.08 23.31 0.19
C PRO A 511 -43.13 22.35 0.94
N ARG A 512 -41.85 22.38 0.57
CA ARG A 512 -40.75 21.64 1.20
C ARG A 512 -39.54 22.51 1.40
N SER A 513 -38.72 22.11 2.36
CA SER A 513 -37.57 22.87 2.84
C SER A 513 -36.43 21.94 3.24
N VAL A 514 -35.29 22.52 3.56
CA VAL A 514 -34.34 21.95 4.50
C VAL A 514 -34.60 22.61 5.85
N GLY A 515 -34.72 21.82 6.92
CA GLY A 515 -34.79 22.31 8.30
C GLY A 515 -33.50 22.01 9.05
N TRP A 516 -33.29 22.66 10.19
CA TRP A 516 -32.06 22.49 10.97
C TRP A 516 -32.26 22.57 12.48
N LEU A 517 -31.34 21.98 13.24
CA LEU A 517 -31.30 22.03 14.70
C LEU A 517 -29.87 22.26 15.21
N ASP A 518 -29.75 23.08 16.25
CA ASP A 518 -28.63 23.02 17.20
C ASP A 518 -29.03 22.04 18.31
N ASN A 519 -28.31 20.93 18.45
CA ASN A 519 -28.65 19.89 19.41
C ASN A 519 -28.16 20.22 20.83
N GLY A 520 -27.40 21.31 21.02
CA GLY A 520 -26.93 21.79 22.32
C GLY A 520 -25.72 21.06 22.90
N ASP A 521 -25.23 20.00 22.24
CA ASP A 521 -24.02 19.25 22.60
C ASP A 521 -22.80 19.57 21.71
N GLY A 522 -22.93 20.59 20.86
CA GLY A 522 -21.94 20.96 19.84
C GLY A 522 -22.15 20.27 18.49
N SER A 523 -23.13 19.37 18.38
CA SER A 523 -23.58 18.83 17.10
C SER A 523 -24.74 19.63 16.52
N VAL A 524 -24.84 19.61 15.18
CA VAL A 524 -25.93 20.27 14.44
C VAL A 524 -26.56 19.30 13.46
N THR A 525 -27.85 19.45 13.19
CA THR A 525 -28.61 18.58 12.28
C THR A 525 -29.20 19.39 11.13
N ALA A 526 -29.16 18.84 9.91
CA ALA A 526 -29.92 19.34 8.78
C ALA A 526 -30.71 18.18 8.15
N ALA A 527 -31.96 18.43 7.78
CA ALA A 527 -32.83 17.42 7.20
C ALA A 527 -33.72 17.99 6.11
N PHE A 528 -34.11 17.14 5.16
CA PHE A 528 -35.33 17.40 4.40
C PHE A 528 -36.50 17.57 5.37
N ALA A 529 -37.26 18.64 5.19
CA ALA A 529 -38.34 19.02 6.09
C ALA A 529 -39.50 19.71 5.34
N ALA A 530 -40.62 19.89 6.03
CA ALA A 530 -41.67 20.82 5.66
C ALA A 530 -41.64 22.03 6.62
N PRO A 531 -41.98 23.25 6.17
CA PRO A 531 -42.21 24.38 7.08
C PRO A 531 -43.22 23.99 8.17
N GLY A 532 -42.87 24.17 9.44
CA GLY A 532 -43.68 23.70 10.57
C GLY A 532 -43.19 22.40 11.22
N ASP A 533 -42.29 21.62 10.61
CA ASP A 533 -41.63 20.49 11.27
C ASP A 533 -40.42 21.00 12.07
N THR A 534 -40.66 21.48 13.29
CA THR A 534 -39.67 22.18 14.12
C THR A 534 -38.62 21.24 14.70
N ASN A 535 -38.96 19.97 14.93
CA ASN A 535 -38.10 18.98 15.57
C ASN A 535 -37.45 17.98 14.57
N LEU A 536 -37.75 18.15 13.27
CA LEU A 536 -37.25 17.36 12.16
C LEU A 536 -37.65 15.87 12.22
N ASP A 537 -38.80 15.52 12.80
CA ASP A 537 -39.25 14.12 12.91
C ASP A 537 -40.08 13.63 11.72
N TRP A 538 -40.22 14.48 10.69
CA TRP A 538 -41.02 14.28 9.49
C TRP A 538 -42.52 14.16 9.73
N SER A 539 -43.00 14.65 10.86
CA SER A 539 -44.40 14.92 11.13
C SER A 539 -44.55 16.41 11.45
N ILE A 540 -45.76 16.93 11.31
CA ILE A 540 -46.09 18.23 11.89
C ILE A 540 -47.22 18.00 12.86
N ASP A 541 -46.97 18.14 14.15
CA ASP A 541 -47.98 17.84 15.18
C ASP A 541 -48.03 18.90 16.29
N ILE A 542 -48.67 18.55 17.40
CA ILE A 542 -48.84 19.45 18.53
C ILE A 542 -47.51 19.84 19.18
N LEU A 543 -46.49 18.99 19.11
CA LEU A 543 -45.16 19.29 19.63
C LEU A 543 -44.50 20.41 18.83
N ASP A 544 -44.69 20.42 17.51
CA ASP A 544 -44.16 21.50 16.67
C ASP A 544 -44.88 22.82 16.89
N THR A 545 -46.20 22.74 16.96
CA THR A 545 -47.02 23.92 17.24
C THR A 545 -46.71 24.47 18.62
N ALA A 546 -46.41 23.61 19.60
CA ALA A 546 -45.97 24.02 20.91
C ALA A 546 -44.61 24.74 20.85
N ASN A 547 -43.63 24.25 20.08
CA ASN A 547 -42.36 24.97 19.91
C ASN A 547 -42.58 26.35 19.26
N PHE A 548 -43.34 26.40 18.16
CA PHE A 548 -43.66 27.63 17.43
C PHE A 548 -44.34 28.70 18.31
N LEU A 549 -45.29 28.30 19.17
CA LEU A 549 -46.05 29.23 20.01
C LEU A 549 -45.37 29.53 21.36
N ALA A 550 -44.83 28.50 22.03
CA ALA A 550 -44.35 28.61 23.41
C ALA A 550 -42.98 29.28 23.53
N LEU A 551 -42.16 29.23 22.46
CA LEU A 551 -40.85 29.90 22.43
C LEU A 551 -40.98 31.42 22.17
N GLY A 552 -42.19 31.89 21.84
CA GLY A 552 -42.57 33.30 21.96
C GLY A 552 -41.84 34.27 21.03
N LYS A 553 -41.40 33.82 19.85
CA LYS A 553 -40.67 34.66 18.88
C LYS A 553 -41.55 35.44 17.91
N PHE A 554 -42.81 35.04 17.75
CA PHE A 554 -43.72 35.63 16.78
C PHE A 554 -43.86 37.15 16.94
N ASP A 555 -43.54 37.88 15.87
CA ASP A 555 -43.62 39.35 15.74
C ASP A 555 -42.84 40.12 16.84
N THR A 556 -41.80 39.50 17.40
CA THR A 556 -40.96 40.13 18.44
C THR A 556 -39.79 40.93 17.89
N GLY A 557 -39.41 40.72 16.63
CA GLY A 557 -38.19 41.27 16.03
C GLY A 557 -36.89 40.74 16.66
N SER A 558 -36.96 39.65 17.44
CA SER A 558 -35.78 38.98 18.00
C SER A 558 -35.28 37.89 17.04
N PRO A 559 -33.96 37.62 16.98
CA PRO A 559 -33.42 36.52 16.18
C PRO A 559 -34.07 35.18 16.56
N ALA A 560 -34.39 34.39 15.55
CA ALA A 560 -35.01 33.09 15.69
C ALA A 560 -34.28 31.99 14.92
N THR A 561 -34.52 30.76 15.35
CA THR A 561 -34.03 29.53 14.72
C THR A 561 -35.19 28.75 14.09
N TRP A 562 -34.87 27.70 13.34
CA TRP A 562 -35.88 26.80 12.77
C TRP A 562 -36.76 26.15 13.84
N LEU A 563 -36.18 25.72 14.97
CA LEU A 563 -36.91 25.17 16.11
C LEU A 563 -37.93 26.18 16.69
N GLU A 564 -37.59 27.46 16.63
CA GLU A 564 -38.43 28.56 17.13
C GLU A 564 -39.45 29.06 16.09
N GLY A 565 -39.34 28.63 14.83
CA GLY A 565 -40.31 28.93 13.79
C GLY A 565 -39.84 29.77 12.60
N ASP A 566 -38.54 30.06 12.46
CA ASP A 566 -38.01 30.75 11.26
C ASP A 566 -37.91 29.75 10.10
N PHE A 567 -39.01 29.59 9.36
CA PHE A 567 -39.09 28.67 8.22
C PHE A 567 -38.66 29.33 6.91
N THR A 568 -38.61 30.66 6.87
CA THR A 568 -38.26 31.44 5.68
C THR A 568 -36.79 31.87 5.63
N TYR A 569 -36.02 31.61 6.70
CA TYR A 569 -34.61 31.94 6.86
C TYR A 569 -34.33 33.45 6.76
N ASP A 570 -35.27 34.28 7.22
CA ASP A 570 -35.08 35.74 7.27
C ASP A 570 -34.58 36.24 8.63
N GLY A 571 -34.44 35.32 9.59
CA GLY A 571 -33.90 35.56 10.94
C GLY A 571 -34.96 35.91 11.97
N PHE A 572 -36.24 35.99 11.59
CA PHE A 572 -37.34 36.35 12.48
C PHE A 572 -38.46 35.31 12.38
N VAL A 573 -39.43 35.41 13.31
CA VAL A 573 -40.69 34.67 13.20
C VAL A 573 -41.81 35.66 13.04
N ASP A 574 -42.50 35.61 11.90
CA ASP A 574 -43.62 36.50 11.64
C ASP A 574 -44.78 35.79 10.90
N ILE A 575 -45.66 36.59 10.29
CA ILE A 575 -46.83 36.07 9.56
C ILE A 575 -46.44 35.27 8.32
N LEU A 576 -45.26 35.51 7.72
CA LEU A 576 -44.76 34.78 6.57
C LEU A 576 -44.35 33.36 6.96
N ASP A 577 -43.75 33.14 8.12
CA ASP A 577 -43.46 31.79 8.62
C ASP A 577 -44.74 31.04 8.98
N THR A 578 -45.70 31.75 9.59
CA THR A 578 -47.02 31.17 9.88
C THR A 578 -47.73 30.77 8.59
N ALA A 579 -47.67 31.61 7.54
CA ALA A 579 -48.23 31.28 6.23
C ALA A 579 -47.50 30.09 5.59
N ALA A 580 -46.17 30.04 5.70
CA ALA A 580 -45.37 28.91 5.20
C ALA A 580 -45.77 27.61 5.88
N PHE A 581 -45.87 27.58 7.21
CA PHE A 581 -46.35 26.44 7.99
C PHE A 581 -47.77 26.04 7.54
N LEU A 582 -48.75 26.94 7.62
CA LEU A 582 -50.15 26.61 7.30
C LEU A 582 -50.34 26.15 5.85
N SER A 583 -49.55 26.66 4.91
CA SER A 583 -49.62 26.28 3.49
C SER A 583 -49.25 24.83 3.22
N THR A 584 -48.55 24.15 4.15
CA THR A 584 -48.20 22.74 3.99
C THR A 584 -49.41 21.82 4.05
N GLY A 585 -50.42 22.17 4.85
CA GLY A 585 -51.57 21.30 5.13
C GLY A 585 -51.23 19.99 5.85
N LEU A 586 -50.07 19.90 6.51
CA LEU A 586 -49.54 18.66 7.10
C LEU A 586 -49.79 18.50 8.60
N TYR A 587 -50.45 19.47 9.26
CA TYR A 587 -50.71 19.38 10.69
C TYR A 587 -51.54 18.15 11.03
N ASN A 588 -50.98 17.27 11.86
CA ASN A 588 -51.53 16.02 12.33
C ASN A 588 -51.94 15.04 11.20
N THR A 589 -51.29 15.12 10.03
CA THR A 589 -51.53 14.18 8.90
C THR A 589 -50.68 12.92 8.97
N GLY A 590 -49.79 12.83 9.97
CA GLY A 590 -48.78 11.78 10.07
C GLY A 590 -47.51 12.08 9.27
N ASN A 591 -46.62 11.09 9.20
CA ASN A 591 -45.29 11.25 8.62
C ASN A 591 -45.37 11.52 7.11
N TYR A 592 -44.82 12.65 6.65
CA TYR A 592 -44.87 13.09 5.26
C TYR A 592 -43.67 12.61 4.40
N ASN A 593 -42.70 11.93 5.00
CA ASN A 593 -41.50 11.40 4.34
C ASN A 593 -41.33 9.90 4.65
N THR A 594 -42.19 9.07 4.04
CA THR A 594 -42.20 7.62 4.27
C THR A 594 -41.53 6.86 3.12
N PRO A 595 -40.71 5.82 3.41
CA PRO A 595 -40.14 4.97 2.38
C PRO A 595 -41.24 4.26 1.56
N PRO A 596 -41.03 3.96 0.26
CA PRO A 596 -42.03 3.34 -0.63
C PRO A 596 -42.56 1.95 -0.20
N SER A 597 -42.06 1.38 0.89
CA SER A 597 -42.49 0.09 1.46
C SER A 597 -43.13 0.20 2.84
N ALA A 598 -43.33 1.41 3.36
CA ALA A 598 -44.24 1.64 4.47
C ALA A 598 -45.67 1.59 3.91
N THR A 599 -46.17 0.39 3.61
CA THR A 599 -47.59 0.18 3.34
C THR A 599 -48.37 0.85 4.46
N GLY A 600 -49.07 1.93 4.10
CA GLY A 600 -50.01 2.59 4.99
C GLY A 600 -50.93 1.52 5.55
N ILE A 601 -50.86 1.31 6.86
CA ILE A 601 -52.07 0.91 7.58
C ILE A 601 -53.06 2.03 7.31
N ALA A 602 -54.01 1.78 6.40
CA ALA A 602 -55.07 2.70 6.09
C ALA A 602 -55.62 3.25 7.41
N ALA A 603 -55.67 4.57 7.56
CA ALA A 603 -56.44 5.18 8.62
C ALA A 603 -57.82 4.53 8.61
N VAL A 604 -58.17 3.85 9.70
CA VAL A 604 -59.53 3.33 9.91
C VAL A 604 -60.44 4.52 9.67
N PRO A 605 -61.41 4.46 8.73
CA PRO A 605 -62.38 5.53 8.59
C PRO A 605 -63.06 5.69 9.95
N GLU A 606 -62.85 6.84 10.58
CA GLU A 606 -63.63 7.20 11.75
C GLU A 606 -65.11 7.04 11.34
N PRO A 607 -65.93 6.32 12.11
CA PRO A 607 -67.35 6.26 11.81
C PRO A 607 -67.82 7.71 11.91
N SER A 608 -68.13 8.29 10.75
CA SER A 608 -68.60 9.66 10.62
C SER A 608 -69.53 10.00 11.78
N ALA A 609 -69.30 11.12 12.48
CA ALA A 609 -70.16 11.56 13.57
C ALA A 609 -71.64 11.65 13.14
N THR A 610 -71.91 11.71 11.82
CA THR A 610 -73.22 11.57 11.19
C THR A 610 -73.85 10.18 11.32
N ALA A 611 -73.08 9.09 11.29
CA ALA A 611 -73.58 7.73 11.50
C ALA A 611 -73.95 7.47 12.97
N LEU A 612 -73.18 8.01 13.92
CA LEU A 612 -73.52 7.95 15.35
C LEU A 612 -74.73 8.85 15.69
N ALA A 613 -74.83 10.02 15.07
CA ALA A 613 -76.00 10.90 15.24
C ALA A 613 -77.28 10.30 14.61
N ALA A 614 -77.19 9.65 13.45
CA ALA A 614 -78.33 8.98 12.82
C ALA A 614 -78.82 7.77 13.63
N LEU A 615 -77.91 6.99 14.24
CA LEU A 615 -78.27 5.90 15.14
C LEU A 615 -78.86 6.39 16.47
N ALA A 616 -78.37 7.52 17.00
CA ALA A 616 -78.95 8.14 18.20
C ALA A 616 -80.38 8.70 17.95
N VAL A 617 -80.63 9.31 16.79
CA VAL A 617 -81.96 9.82 16.42
C VAL A 617 -82.95 8.67 16.15
N ALA A 618 -82.52 7.59 15.50
CA ALA A 618 -83.35 6.40 15.31
C ALA A 618 -83.67 5.67 16.63
N GLY A 619 -82.70 5.60 17.56
CA GLY A 619 -82.90 5.04 18.90
C GLY A 619 -83.90 5.83 19.75
N TRP A 620 -83.86 7.16 19.68
CA TRP A 620 -84.82 8.02 20.40
C TRP A 620 -86.23 7.96 19.80
N ALA A 621 -86.38 7.81 18.48
CA ALA A 621 -87.67 7.61 17.83
C ALA A 621 -88.33 6.25 18.19
N ALA A 622 -87.54 5.19 18.30
CA ALA A 622 -88.02 3.86 18.70
C ALA A 622 -88.45 3.81 20.19
N ILE A 623 -87.72 4.48 21.08
CA ILE A 623 -88.09 4.60 22.50
C ILE A 623 -89.33 5.49 22.69
N GLY A 624 -89.50 6.52 21.84
CA GLY A 624 -90.70 7.37 21.81
C GLY A 624 -91.96 6.63 21.35
N GLN A 625 -91.86 5.76 20.34
CA GLN A 625 -92.99 4.92 19.89
C GLN A 625 -93.35 3.84 20.92
N ALA A 626 -92.37 3.19 21.56
CA ALA A 626 -92.62 2.20 22.61
C ALA A 626 -93.31 2.79 23.87
N ARG A 627 -93.10 4.09 24.15
CA ARG A 627 -93.80 4.79 25.25
C ARG A 627 -95.23 5.23 24.89
N ARG A 628 -95.54 5.47 23.60
CA ARG A 628 -96.92 5.77 23.15
C ARG A 628 -97.84 4.54 23.10
N PHE A 629 -97.29 3.33 22.96
CA PHE A 629 -98.09 2.09 23.01
C PHE A 629 -98.35 1.57 24.44
N ARG A 630 -97.70 2.11 25.48
CA ARG A 630 -97.94 1.72 26.89
C ARG A 630 -98.94 2.60 27.64
N SER A 631 -99.47 3.67 27.04
CA SER A 631 -100.47 4.55 27.69
C SER A 631 -101.94 4.29 27.28
N CYS A 632 -102.21 3.35 26.37
CA CYS A 632 -103.57 2.88 26.04
C CYS A 632 -103.76 1.44 26.53
N GLY A 633 -103.82 1.27 27.86
CA GLY A 633 -104.00 -0.05 28.47
C GLY A 633 -104.30 0.00 29.97
N ARG A 634 -105.02 1.01 30.44
CA ARG A 634 -105.60 1.00 31.80
C ARG A 634 -106.80 1.94 31.89
N LYS A 635 -107.97 1.49 31.43
CA LYS A 635 -109.29 1.90 31.90
C LYS A 635 -110.33 0.81 31.61
N VAL A 636 -110.82 0.22 32.70
CA VAL A 636 -112.18 -0.33 32.92
C VAL A 636 -112.55 -1.59 32.12
N ARG A 637 -112.57 -2.76 32.77
CA ARG A 637 -113.68 -3.27 33.58
C ARG A 637 -113.24 -4.46 34.43
#